data_AF-A0AAD9H241-F1
#
_entry.id   AF-A0AAD9H241-F1
#
_cell.length_a   1.000
_cell.length_b   1.000
_cell.length_c   1.000
_cell.angle_alpha   90.00
_cell.angle_beta   90.00
_cell.angle_gamma   90.00
#
_symmetry.space_group_name_H-M   'P 1'
#
loop_
_entity.id
_entity.type
_entity.pdbx_description
1 polymer ?
#
loop_
_entity_poly.entity_id
_entity_poly.type
_entity_poly.pdbx_seq_one_letter_code
_entity_poly.pdbx_strand_id
1 'polypeptide(L)'
;MILYNVTLHPLRKYPGPKLWAATRIPYALMIIRGDPHKTILALHRRYEADVVRISPNELSFQHPDAWKEIMGHRAGGSEENEKDPDFVEERHIDIISAGRDDHARYRRILSHSFSARTMQQDYQPIVMSYVDRFMEGLRSAAAGGGQGPVDMVARYNSATFDIIGDLTFGEPFGSVDRPADQHPWVLVIFENIKMLAFTNLARSFRMLAPLLKVLVPRELLEKGKSHNAFVRDRVDRRMARGTPRPDFAESMLRKGAEPLSRDEIYENSGLLVVAGSETTATALSGATYLLATNSDALARLKDEVRGSFASEDEIDFLSTARLGYLHAVLEESLRVYPPVPAAVPRRTPPGGSKILGQWIPGNVSAICCPFPLPSA
;
A
#
# COMPACT_ATOMS: atom_id res chain seq x y z
N MET A 1 -18.98 -0.02 -30.36
CA MET A 1 -17.81 -0.11 -29.46
C MET A 1 -17.40 -1.56 -29.19
N ILE A 2 -18.29 -2.46 -28.75
CA ILE A 2 -17.96 -3.87 -28.45
C ILE A 2 -17.31 -4.62 -29.62
N LEU A 3 -17.92 -4.59 -30.80
CA LEU A 3 -17.40 -5.30 -31.98
C LEU A 3 -15.98 -4.81 -32.32
N TYR A 4 -15.79 -3.49 -32.37
CA TYR A 4 -14.48 -2.86 -32.57
C TYR A 4 -13.45 -3.34 -31.55
N ASN A 5 -13.80 -3.33 -30.25
CA ASN A 5 -12.90 -3.72 -29.17
C ASN A 5 -12.39 -5.16 -29.31
N VAL A 6 -13.20 -6.06 -29.88
CA VAL A 6 -12.86 -7.47 -30.06
C VAL A 6 -12.13 -7.74 -31.38
N THR A 7 -12.50 -7.06 -32.47
CA THR A 7 -12.04 -7.42 -33.83
C THR A 7 -11.00 -6.47 -34.42
N LEU A 8 -11.10 -5.16 -34.17
CA LEU A 8 -10.27 -4.13 -34.81
C LEU A 8 -9.33 -3.41 -33.83
N HIS A 9 -9.54 -3.59 -32.53
CA HIS A 9 -8.74 -2.93 -31.51
C HIS A 9 -7.24 -3.27 -31.62
N PRO A 10 -6.32 -2.30 -31.43
CA PRO A 10 -4.88 -2.55 -31.46
C PRO A 10 -4.41 -3.66 -30.49
N LEU A 11 -5.10 -3.82 -29.37
CA LEU A 11 -4.82 -4.86 -28.37
C LEU A 11 -5.42 -6.24 -28.70
N ARG A 12 -6.05 -6.43 -29.87
CA ARG A 12 -6.68 -7.73 -30.24
C ARG A 12 -5.70 -8.90 -30.32
N LYS A 13 -4.40 -8.60 -30.51
CA LYS A 13 -3.32 -9.60 -30.58
C LYS A 13 -2.98 -10.23 -29.22
N TYR A 14 -3.32 -9.56 -28.12
CA TYR A 14 -3.07 -10.08 -26.79
C TYR A 14 -4.16 -11.09 -26.39
N PRO A 15 -3.78 -12.24 -25.80
CA PRO A 15 -4.74 -13.21 -25.30
C PRO A 15 -5.57 -12.64 -24.15
N GLY A 16 -6.78 -13.17 -23.96
CA GLY A 16 -7.69 -12.72 -22.90
C GLY A 16 -9.15 -13.07 -23.22
N PRO A 17 -10.04 -13.11 -22.21
CA PRO A 17 -11.43 -13.47 -22.43
C PRO A 17 -12.12 -12.42 -23.34
N LYS A 18 -12.87 -12.88 -24.35
CA LYS A 18 -13.50 -11.97 -25.33
C LYS A 18 -14.47 -10.98 -24.69
N LEU A 19 -15.18 -11.38 -23.63
CA LEU A 19 -16.07 -10.49 -22.87
C LEU A 19 -15.30 -9.37 -22.15
N TRP A 20 -14.10 -9.66 -21.65
CA TRP A 20 -13.23 -8.68 -20.99
C TRP A 20 -12.60 -7.74 -22.01
N ALA A 21 -12.25 -8.25 -23.19
CA ALA A 21 -11.82 -7.42 -24.32
C ALA A 21 -12.96 -6.50 -24.82
N ALA A 22 -14.22 -6.95 -24.77
CA ALA A 22 -15.38 -6.21 -25.25
C ALA A 22 -15.78 -5.02 -24.36
N THR A 23 -15.78 -5.21 -23.04
CA THR A 23 -16.32 -4.25 -22.06
C THR A 23 -15.57 -4.32 -20.72
N ARG A 24 -15.59 -3.23 -19.94
CA ARG A 24 -15.01 -3.17 -18.58
C ARG A 24 -15.84 -3.88 -17.52
N ILE A 25 -17.05 -4.37 -17.82
CA ILE A 25 -17.96 -4.97 -16.83
C ILE A 25 -17.35 -6.16 -16.08
N PRO A 26 -16.72 -7.16 -16.72
CA PRO A 26 -16.12 -8.27 -15.97
C PRO A 26 -14.97 -7.83 -15.05
N TYR A 27 -14.15 -6.89 -15.52
CA TYR A 27 -13.11 -6.27 -14.71
C TYR A 27 -13.71 -5.56 -13.48
N ALA A 28 -14.79 -4.80 -13.68
CA ALA A 28 -15.54 -4.14 -12.61
C ALA A 28 -16.02 -5.14 -11.54
N LEU A 29 -16.63 -6.24 -11.98
CA LEU A 29 -17.12 -7.29 -11.09
C LEU A 29 -15.99 -7.99 -10.33
N MET A 30 -14.83 -8.21 -10.97
CA MET A 30 -13.63 -8.74 -10.31
C MET A 30 -13.14 -7.80 -9.19
N ILE A 31 -13.08 -6.50 -9.45
CA ILE A 31 -12.68 -5.52 -8.42
C ILE A 31 -13.68 -5.52 -7.25
N ILE A 32 -14.99 -5.51 -7.53
CA ILE A 32 -16.05 -5.52 -6.51
C ILE A 32 -16.01 -6.80 -5.66
N ARG A 33 -15.67 -7.95 -6.26
CA ARG A 33 -15.53 -9.23 -5.54
C ARG A 33 -14.31 -9.28 -4.61
N GLY A 34 -13.35 -8.36 -4.77
CA GLY A 34 -12.16 -8.28 -3.94
C GLY A 34 -11.11 -9.35 -4.23
N ASP A 35 -11.18 -10.03 -5.38
CA ASP A 35 -10.26 -11.10 -5.77
C ASP A 35 -9.44 -10.82 -7.06
N PRO A 36 -9.01 -9.57 -7.36
CA PRO A 36 -8.36 -9.27 -8.63
C PRO A 36 -7.05 -10.03 -8.82
N HIS A 37 -6.25 -10.15 -7.77
CA HIS A 37 -4.98 -10.88 -7.80
C HIS A 37 -5.16 -12.36 -8.18
N LYS A 38 -6.20 -13.03 -7.65
CA LYS A 38 -6.50 -14.44 -7.96
C LYS A 38 -6.98 -14.58 -9.40
N THR A 39 -7.90 -13.73 -9.81
CA THR A 39 -8.49 -13.78 -11.15
C THR A 39 -7.44 -13.49 -12.22
N ILE A 40 -6.64 -12.43 -12.06
CA ILE A 40 -5.58 -12.07 -13.00
C ILE A 40 -4.53 -13.18 -13.11
N LEU A 41 -4.07 -13.72 -11.97
CA LEU A 41 -3.13 -14.85 -11.96
C LEU A 41 -3.71 -16.08 -12.69
N ALA A 42 -4.98 -16.39 -12.47
CA ALA A 42 -5.65 -17.48 -13.17
C ALA A 42 -5.78 -17.23 -14.68
N LEU A 43 -5.94 -15.98 -15.12
CA LEU A 43 -5.95 -15.63 -16.54
C LEU A 43 -4.57 -15.86 -17.17
N HIS A 44 -3.50 -15.39 -16.54
CA HIS A 44 -2.14 -15.64 -17.04
C HIS A 44 -1.83 -17.14 -17.14
N ARG A 45 -2.20 -17.94 -16.13
CA ARG A 45 -2.08 -19.40 -16.17
C ARG A 45 -2.91 -20.03 -17.29
N ARG A 46 -4.15 -19.58 -17.47
CA ARG A 46 -5.07 -20.13 -18.48
C ARG A 46 -4.59 -19.87 -19.92
N TYR A 47 -4.02 -18.71 -20.16
CA TYR A 47 -3.57 -18.32 -21.51
C TYR A 47 -2.09 -18.60 -21.74
N GLU A 48 -1.36 -19.08 -20.73
CA GLU A 48 0.08 -19.37 -20.78
C GLU A 48 0.86 -18.20 -21.40
N ALA A 49 0.58 -16.99 -20.90
CA ALA A 49 1.10 -15.76 -21.50
C ALA A 49 1.54 -14.75 -20.45
N ASP A 50 2.71 -14.15 -20.68
CA ASP A 50 3.24 -13.07 -19.83
C ASP A 50 2.43 -11.77 -19.94
N VAL A 51 1.67 -11.61 -21.02
CA VAL A 51 0.83 -10.42 -21.26
C VAL A 51 -0.60 -10.85 -21.58
N VAL A 52 -1.54 -10.43 -20.75
CA VAL A 52 -2.98 -10.75 -20.92
C VAL A 52 -3.80 -9.47 -20.96
N ARG A 53 -4.75 -9.40 -21.89
CA ARG A 53 -5.74 -8.32 -21.96
C ARG A 53 -6.87 -8.55 -20.97
N ILE A 54 -6.97 -7.67 -19.97
CA ILE A 54 -7.93 -7.77 -18.86
C ILE A 54 -9.04 -6.72 -18.89
N SER A 55 -8.99 -5.77 -19.83
CA SER A 55 -10.09 -4.86 -20.13
C SER A 55 -9.91 -4.33 -21.56
N PRO A 56 -10.87 -3.60 -22.17
CA PRO A 56 -10.73 -3.13 -23.54
C PRO A 56 -9.40 -2.40 -23.80
N ASN A 57 -8.94 -1.56 -22.88
CA ASN A 57 -7.71 -0.78 -23.00
C ASN A 57 -6.70 -1.09 -21.89
N GLU A 58 -6.70 -2.30 -21.34
CA GLU A 58 -5.87 -2.65 -20.18
C GLU A 58 -5.17 -4.00 -20.35
N LEU A 59 -3.87 -4.01 -20.08
CA LEU A 59 -2.98 -5.17 -20.14
C LEU A 59 -2.42 -5.46 -18.75
N SER A 60 -2.38 -6.74 -18.40
CA SER A 60 -1.64 -7.25 -17.25
C SER A 60 -0.35 -7.90 -17.74
N PHE A 61 0.75 -7.58 -17.06
CA PHE A 61 2.08 -8.10 -17.33
C PHE A 61 2.56 -8.94 -16.15
N GLN A 62 3.12 -10.10 -16.43
CA GLN A 62 3.66 -11.02 -15.44
C GLN A 62 5.10 -11.39 -15.81
N HIS A 63 5.99 -10.40 -15.79
CA HIS A 63 7.41 -10.57 -16.09
C HIS A 63 8.24 -9.65 -15.19
N PRO A 64 9.39 -10.09 -14.64
CA PRO A 64 10.20 -9.29 -13.72
C PRO A 64 10.63 -7.93 -14.30
N ASP A 65 11.01 -7.90 -15.58
CA ASP A 65 11.42 -6.66 -16.25
C ASP A 65 10.27 -5.68 -16.51
N ALA A 66 9.02 -6.17 -16.54
CA ALA A 66 7.86 -5.32 -16.84
C ALA A 66 7.68 -4.22 -15.80
N TRP A 67 8.01 -4.51 -14.52
CA TRP A 67 7.91 -3.52 -13.46
C TRP A 67 8.75 -2.28 -13.76
N LYS A 68 10.03 -2.47 -14.11
CA LYS A 68 10.94 -1.37 -14.39
C LYS A 68 10.50 -0.59 -15.64
N GLU A 69 10.02 -1.28 -16.67
CA GLU A 69 9.60 -0.63 -17.92
C GLU A 69 8.24 0.08 -17.84
N ILE A 70 7.36 -0.36 -16.92
CA ILE A 70 6.05 0.23 -16.66
C ILE A 70 6.17 1.39 -15.66
N MET A 71 6.86 1.18 -14.55
CA MET A 71 6.90 2.09 -13.39
C MET A 71 8.15 2.97 -13.32
N GLY A 72 9.25 2.56 -13.97
CA GLY A 72 10.55 3.18 -13.83
C GLY A 72 10.73 4.43 -14.70
N HIS A 73 11.73 5.22 -14.33
CA HIS A 73 12.21 6.34 -15.14
C HIS A 73 12.75 5.84 -16.48
N ARG A 74 12.44 6.56 -17.55
CA ARG A 74 12.91 6.21 -18.89
C ARG A 74 14.14 7.01 -19.29
N ALA A 75 15.09 6.33 -19.93
CA ALA A 75 16.30 6.95 -20.45
C ALA A 75 15.99 7.80 -21.70
N GLY A 76 16.85 8.79 -21.97
CA GLY A 76 16.86 9.53 -23.24
C GLY A 76 15.70 10.51 -23.44
N GLY A 77 15.03 10.95 -22.38
CA GLY A 77 13.94 11.96 -22.48
C GLY A 77 12.63 11.44 -23.07
N SER A 78 12.46 10.12 -23.17
CA SER A 78 11.19 9.52 -23.58
C SER A 78 10.11 9.69 -22.51
N GLU A 79 8.87 9.92 -22.93
CA GLU A 79 7.74 10.10 -22.01
C GLU A 79 7.53 8.84 -21.15
N GLU A 80 7.48 9.05 -19.83
CA GLU A 80 7.17 8.01 -18.86
C GLU A 80 5.69 7.62 -18.91
N ASN A 81 5.36 6.43 -18.41
CA ASN A 81 3.95 6.05 -18.27
C ASN A 81 3.36 6.77 -17.04
N GLU A 82 2.38 7.62 -17.27
CA GLU A 82 1.71 8.39 -16.23
C GLU A 82 0.85 7.49 -15.35
N LYS A 83 0.42 8.00 -14.18
CA LYS A 83 -0.62 7.33 -13.39
C LYS A 83 -1.91 7.28 -14.22
N ASP A 84 -2.59 6.16 -14.23
CA ASP A 84 -3.83 6.06 -15.01
C ASP A 84 -4.93 6.96 -14.40
N PRO A 85 -5.47 7.95 -15.13
CA PRO A 85 -6.48 8.85 -14.58
C PRO A 85 -7.84 8.19 -14.33
N ASP A 86 -8.07 6.97 -14.83
CA ASP A 86 -9.22 6.16 -14.42
C ASP A 86 -9.03 5.60 -13.00
N PHE A 87 -7.78 5.49 -12.52
CA PHE A 87 -7.43 4.97 -11.19
C PHE A 87 -7.06 6.09 -10.20
N VAL A 88 -6.35 7.12 -10.63
CA VAL A 88 -5.95 8.27 -9.80
C VAL A 88 -6.62 9.53 -10.33
N GLU A 89 -7.36 10.27 -9.51
CA GLU A 89 -7.88 11.56 -9.95
C GLU A 89 -6.75 12.59 -10.09
N GLU A 90 -6.75 13.38 -11.16
CA GLU A 90 -5.71 14.39 -11.46
C GLU A 90 -5.52 15.46 -10.36
N ARG A 91 -6.45 15.56 -9.40
CA ARG A 91 -6.49 16.60 -8.36
C ARG A 91 -6.06 16.14 -6.96
N HIS A 92 -5.57 14.92 -6.80
CA HIS A 92 -5.12 14.50 -5.49
C HIS A 92 -3.80 15.17 -5.11
N ILE A 93 -3.79 15.76 -3.92
CA ILE A 93 -2.70 16.57 -3.37
C ILE A 93 -1.86 15.77 -2.34
N ASP A 94 -1.79 14.45 -2.51
CA ASP A 94 -0.99 13.52 -1.72
C ASP A 94 0.20 12.96 -2.53
N ILE A 95 1.24 12.49 -1.84
CA ILE A 95 2.45 11.97 -2.47
C ILE A 95 2.23 10.74 -3.37
N ILE A 96 1.22 9.90 -3.14
CA ILE A 96 0.98 8.73 -4.02
C ILE A 96 0.27 9.14 -5.30
N SER A 97 -0.59 10.14 -5.27
CA SER A 97 -1.52 10.45 -6.36
C SER A 97 -1.13 11.69 -7.18
N ALA A 98 -0.34 12.60 -6.62
CA ALA A 98 0.03 13.85 -7.26
C ALA A 98 0.75 13.71 -8.61
N GLY A 99 0.66 14.75 -9.45
CA GLY A 99 1.43 14.88 -10.69
C GLY A 99 2.94 14.93 -10.44
N ARG A 100 3.75 14.92 -11.51
CA ARG A 100 5.22 14.82 -11.41
C ARG A 100 5.84 15.91 -10.52
N ASP A 101 5.46 17.15 -10.73
CA ASP A 101 6.09 18.31 -10.07
C ASP A 101 5.73 18.36 -8.58
N ASP A 102 4.44 18.21 -8.26
CA ASP A 102 3.97 18.13 -6.87
C ASP A 102 4.51 16.90 -6.15
N HIS A 103 4.56 15.73 -6.82
CA HIS A 103 5.20 14.54 -6.28
C HIS A 103 6.68 14.81 -5.93
N ALA A 104 7.43 15.48 -6.81
CA ALA A 104 8.82 15.84 -6.54
C ALA A 104 8.95 16.79 -5.34
N ARG A 105 8.04 17.77 -5.21
CA ARG A 105 7.96 18.68 -4.06
C ARG A 105 7.65 17.93 -2.76
N TYR A 106 6.59 17.12 -2.73
CA TYR A 106 6.19 16.34 -1.56
C TYR A 106 7.28 15.36 -1.14
N ARG A 107 7.87 14.63 -2.10
CA ARG A 107 8.97 13.70 -1.84
C ARG A 107 10.17 14.40 -1.21
N ARG A 108 10.55 15.58 -1.71
CA ARG A 108 11.67 16.36 -1.17
C ARG A 108 11.43 16.73 0.29
N ILE A 109 10.24 17.27 0.60
CA ILE A 109 9.85 17.68 1.96
C ILE A 109 9.84 16.49 2.91
N LEU A 110 9.17 15.40 2.52
CA LEU A 110 9.03 14.20 3.36
C LEU A 110 10.33 13.40 3.49
N SER A 111 11.23 13.44 2.50
CA SER A 111 12.47 12.62 2.50
C SER A 111 13.36 12.85 3.72
N HIS A 112 13.31 14.03 4.33
CA HIS A 112 14.05 14.31 5.57
C HIS A 112 13.64 13.40 6.72
N SER A 113 12.34 13.14 6.87
CA SER A 113 11.80 12.22 7.87
C SER A 113 12.26 10.78 7.65
N PHE A 114 12.51 10.38 6.41
CA PHE A 114 12.95 9.03 6.05
C PHE A 114 14.48 8.89 5.95
N SER A 115 15.24 9.86 6.48
CA SER A 115 16.70 9.75 6.50
C SER A 115 17.16 8.72 7.53
N ALA A 116 18.24 7.98 7.24
CA ALA A 116 18.79 6.98 8.15
C ALA A 116 19.11 7.57 9.54
N ARG A 117 19.60 8.82 9.56
CA ARG A 117 19.89 9.55 10.79
C ARG A 117 18.62 9.79 11.62
N THR A 118 17.56 10.33 11.02
CA THR A 118 16.30 10.59 11.74
C THR A 118 15.66 9.30 12.24
N MET A 119 15.68 8.24 11.42
CA MET A 119 15.16 6.93 11.84
C MET A 119 15.90 6.38 13.08
N GLN A 120 17.23 6.44 13.08
CA GLN A 120 18.05 5.89 14.17
C GLN A 120 18.05 6.77 15.42
N GLN A 121 18.21 8.09 15.27
CA GLN A 121 18.39 8.99 16.41
C GLN A 121 17.06 9.42 17.02
N ASP A 122 16.06 9.66 16.18
CA ASP A 122 14.83 10.31 16.64
C ASP A 122 13.66 9.32 16.75
N TYR A 123 13.50 8.41 15.78
CA TYR A 123 12.34 7.51 15.75
C TYR A 123 12.55 6.21 16.50
N GLN A 124 13.78 5.67 16.55
CA GLN A 124 14.05 4.42 17.26
C GLN A 124 13.55 4.44 18.73
N PRO A 125 13.82 5.48 19.55
CA PRO A 125 13.31 5.51 20.93
C PRO A 125 11.78 5.47 20.99
N ILE A 126 11.10 6.16 20.06
CA ILE A 126 9.64 6.18 19.96
C ILE A 126 9.14 4.78 19.61
N VAL A 127 9.64 4.19 18.54
CA VAL A 127 9.22 2.87 18.05
C VAL A 127 9.47 1.78 19.09
N MET A 128 10.67 1.75 19.68
CA MET A 128 11.02 0.75 20.70
C MET A 128 10.10 0.82 21.91
N SER A 129 9.68 2.01 22.35
CA SER A 129 8.72 2.13 23.45
C SER A 129 7.36 1.46 23.17
N TYR A 130 6.91 1.45 21.92
CA TYR A 130 5.69 0.72 21.51
C TYR A 130 5.95 -0.78 21.35
N VAL A 131 7.14 -1.18 20.90
CA VAL A 131 7.56 -2.59 20.85
C VAL A 131 7.61 -3.18 22.25
N ASP A 132 8.16 -2.47 23.23
CA ASP A 132 8.23 -2.92 24.62
C ASP A 132 6.84 -3.14 25.21
N ARG A 133 5.92 -2.18 25.01
CA ARG A 133 4.51 -2.30 25.43
C ARG A 133 3.78 -3.43 24.73
N PHE A 134 4.05 -3.64 23.44
CA PHE A 134 3.52 -4.78 22.70
C PHE A 134 4.02 -6.11 23.31
N MET A 135 5.31 -6.22 23.61
CA MET A 135 5.90 -7.41 24.22
C MET A 135 5.39 -7.65 25.64
N GLU A 136 5.22 -6.60 26.44
CA GLU A 136 4.60 -6.68 27.77
C GLU A 136 3.15 -7.20 27.68
N GLY A 137 2.38 -6.72 26.71
CA GLY A 137 1.03 -7.22 26.44
C GLY A 137 1.00 -8.71 26.09
N LEU A 138 1.97 -9.18 25.29
CA LEU A 138 2.11 -10.61 24.96
C LEU A 138 2.54 -11.45 26.17
N ARG A 139 3.51 -10.97 26.96
CA ARG A 139 3.95 -11.65 28.19
C ARG A 139 2.82 -11.76 29.20
N SER A 140 2.02 -10.71 29.36
CA SER A 140 0.86 -10.70 30.25
C SER A 140 -0.20 -11.72 29.79
N ALA A 141 -0.49 -11.78 28.49
CA ALA A 141 -1.40 -12.77 27.93
C ALA A 141 -0.89 -14.22 28.13
N ALA A 142 0.43 -14.44 28.06
CA ALA A 142 1.05 -15.73 28.32
C ALA A 142 1.06 -16.10 29.82
N ALA A 143 1.38 -15.15 30.70
CA ALA A 143 1.53 -15.34 32.14
C ALA A 143 0.21 -15.62 32.88
N GLY A 144 -0.93 -15.20 32.33
CA GLY A 144 -2.27 -15.47 32.86
C GLY A 144 -2.72 -16.95 32.82
N GLY A 145 -1.78 -17.89 32.65
CA GLY A 145 -2.04 -19.33 32.55
C GLY A 145 -2.36 -19.83 31.14
N GLY A 146 -1.99 -19.07 30.09
CA GLY A 146 -2.24 -19.45 28.70
C GLY A 146 -3.72 -19.54 28.35
N GLN A 147 -4.51 -18.49 28.66
CA GLN A 147 -5.97 -18.44 28.46
C GLN A 147 -6.38 -18.30 26.97
N GLY A 148 -5.92 -19.23 26.14
CA GLY A 148 -6.35 -19.36 24.76
C GLY A 148 -5.48 -18.62 23.74
N PRO A 149 -5.86 -18.73 22.46
CA PRO A 149 -5.12 -18.13 21.35
C PRO A 149 -5.08 -16.61 21.46
N VAL A 150 -3.93 -16.02 21.11
CA VAL A 150 -3.78 -14.56 20.94
C VAL A 150 -3.99 -14.21 19.48
N ASP A 151 -4.89 -13.26 19.21
CA ASP A 151 -5.04 -12.70 17.87
C ASP A 151 -3.87 -11.76 17.56
N MET A 152 -2.86 -12.28 16.84
CA MET A 152 -1.68 -11.52 16.45
C MET A 152 -1.98 -10.43 15.42
N VAL A 153 -2.99 -10.60 14.56
CA VAL A 153 -3.38 -9.58 13.58
C VAL A 153 -3.85 -8.33 14.30
N ALA A 154 -4.73 -8.54 15.28
CA ALA A 154 -5.25 -7.48 16.13
C ALA A 154 -4.14 -6.77 16.92
N ARG A 155 -3.20 -7.53 17.49
CA ARG A 155 -2.04 -6.98 18.22
C ARG A 155 -1.09 -6.18 17.32
N TYR A 156 -0.77 -6.68 16.13
CA TYR A 156 0.07 -5.95 15.18
C TYR A 156 -0.60 -4.66 14.73
N ASN A 157 -1.89 -4.69 14.40
CA ASN A 157 -2.64 -3.49 14.06
C ASN A 157 -2.59 -2.45 15.16
N SER A 158 -2.84 -2.82 16.43
CA SER A 158 -2.72 -1.88 17.55
C SER A 158 -1.34 -1.23 17.64
N ALA A 159 -0.27 -2.02 17.51
CA ALA A 159 1.10 -1.53 17.59
C ALA A 159 1.47 -0.59 16.44
N THR A 160 1.24 -1.02 15.20
CA THR A 160 1.60 -0.21 14.02
C THR A 160 0.75 1.06 13.95
N PHE A 161 -0.50 1.00 14.42
CA PHE A 161 -1.38 2.16 14.49
C PHE A 161 -0.88 3.22 15.47
N ASP A 162 -0.52 2.83 16.69
CA ASP A 162 0.02 3.78 17.65
C ASP A 162 1.38 4.34 17.21
N ILE A 163 2.26 3.50 16.66
CA ILE A 163 3.56 3.95 16.13
C ILE A 163 3.36 5.00 15.03
N ILE A 164 2.55 4.71 14.01
CA ILE A 164 2.37 5.64 12.89
C ILE A 164 1.57 6.88 13.31
N GLY A 165 0.63 6.74 14.24
CA GLY A 165 -0.10 7.86 14.84
C GLY A 165 0.84 8.83 15.53
N ASP A 166 1.73 8.30 16.36
CA ASP A 166 2.68 9.10 17.11
C ASP A 166 3.73 9.75 16.20
N LEU A 167 4.23 9.00 15.21
CA LEU A 167 5.15 9.52 14.19
C LEU A 167 4.49 10.48 13.20
N THR A 168 3.16 10.49 13.04
CA THR A 168 2.48 11.40 12.10
C THR A 168 1.91 12.63 12.79
N PHE A 169 1.23 12.44 13.92
CA PHE A 169 0.49 13.49 14.63
C PHE A 169 1.16 13.96 15.91
N GLY A 170 2.27 13.33 16.31
CA GLY A 170 2.88 13.60 17.61
C GLY A 170 2.01 13.19 18.79
N GLU A 171 1.09 12.24 18.60
CA GLU A 171 0.35 11.56 19.66
C GLU A 171 -0.13 10.17 19.22
N PRO A 172 -0.07 9.14 20.09
CA PRO A 172 -0.64 7.83 19.79
C PRO A 172 -2.17 7.81 19.85
N PHE A 173 -2.76 6.73 19.35
CA PHE A 173 -4.20 6.46 19.50
C PHE A 173 -4.55 5.74 20.80
N GLY A 174 -3.55 5.14 21.46
CA GLY A 174 -3.71 4.38 22.69
C GLY A 174 -4.31 3.00 22.44
N SER A 175 -3.99 2.40 21.29
CA SER A 175 -4.49 1.09 20.85
C SER A 175 -3.69 -0.07 21.42
N VAL A 176 -2.40 0.12 21.74
CA VAL A 176 -1.52 -0.93 22.30
C VAL A 176 -1.92 -1.33 23.72
N ASP A 177 -2.31 -0.36 24.55
CA ASP A 177 -2.70 -0.62 25.95
C ASP A 177 -4.13 -1.15 26.10
N ARG A 178 -4.91 -1.13 25.01
CA ARG A 178 -6.30 -1.59 25.02
C ARG A 178 -6.37 -3.07 24.57
N PRO A 179 -7.44 -3.78 24.96
CA PRO A 179 -7.81 -5.03 24.30
C PRO A 179 -7.85 -4.85 22.77
N ALA A 180 -7.48 -5.90 22.04
CA ALA A 180 -7.00 -5.86 20.65
C ALA A 180 -8.03 -5.42 19.58
N ASP A 181 -9.19 -4.89 19.96
CA ASP A 181 -10.40 -4.85 19.14
C ASP A 181 -11.13 -3.49 19.15
N GLN A 182 -10.50 -2.43 19.67
CA GLN A 182 -11.30 -1.28 20.15
C GLN A 182 -11.04 0.11 19.56
N HIS A 183 -10.09 0.35 18.66
CA HIS A 183 -9.98 1.71 18.09
C HIS A 183 -10.91 1.88 16.87
N PRO A 184 -12.00 2.67 16.95
CA PRO A 184 -13.02 2.74 15.90
C PRO A 184 -12.47 3.21 14.54
N TRP A 185 -11.33 3.91 14.56
CA TRP A 185 -10.70 4.45 13.37
C TRP A 185 -10.02 3.41 12.48
N VAL A 186 -9.56 2.25 13.02
CA VAL A 186 -9.00 1.15 12.21
C VAL A 186 -10.05 0.61 11.24
N LEU A 187 -11.29 0.43 11.73
CA LEU A 187 -12.42 0.00 10.89
C LEU A 187 -12.78 1.03 9.81
N VAL A 188 -12.61 2.32 10.10
CA VAL A 188 -12.92 3.40 9.16
C VAL A 188 -11.92 3.43 7.99
N ILE A 189 -10.66 3.05 8.21
CA ILE A 189 -9.63 3.02 7.15
C ILE A 189 -10.00 2.04 6.04
N PHE A 190 -10.39 0.81 6.39
CA PHE A 190 -10.77 -0.20 5.39
C PHE A 190 -12.01 0.21 4.58
N GLU A 191 -12.93 0.91 5.21
CA GLU A 191 -14.16 1.39 4.55
C GLU A 191 -13.83 2.55 3.60
N ASN A 192 -12.86 3.39 3.94
CA ASN A 192 -12.33 4.41 3.03
C ASN A 192 -11.66 3.77 1.80
N ILE A 193 -10.89 2.69 1.97
CA ILE A 193 -10.27 1.96 0.84
C ILE A 193 -11.35 1.37 -0.09
N LYS A 194 -12.41 0.78 0.46
CA LYS A 194 -13.54 0.30 -0.37
C LYS A 194 -14.23 1.44 -1.10
N MET A 195 -14.49 2.55 -0.42
CA MET A 195 -15.09 3.75 -1.00
C MET A 195 -14.28 4.25 -2.20
N LEU A 196 -12.95 4.31 -2.07
CA LEU A 196 -12.04 4.65 -3.17
C LEU A 196 -12.17 3.65 -4.33
N ALA A 197 -12.18 2.34 -4.06
CA ALA A 197 -12.35 1.32 -5.10
C ALA A 197 -13.66 1.51 -5.91
N PHE A 198 -14.79 1.75 -5.23
CA PHE A 198 -16.07 2.03 -5.89
C PHE A 198 -16.04 3.34 -6.70
N THR A 199 -15.42 4.39 -6.16
CA THR A 199 -15.33 5.70 -6.83
C THR A 199 -14.45 5.62 -8.08
N ASN A 200 -13.32 4.93 -8.00
CA ASN A 200 -12.42 4.66 -9.14
C ASN A 200 -13.15 3.86 -10.21
N LEU A 201 -13.92 2.85 -9.80
CA LEU A 201 -14.69 2.06 -10.73
C LEU A 201 -15.78 2.89 -11.43
N ALA A 202 -16.50 3.75 -10.71
CA ALA A 202 -17.47 4.65 -11.30
C ALA A 202 -16.84 5.58 -12.35
N ARG A 203 -15.61 6.09 -12.09
CA ARG A 203 -14.85 6.92 -13.05
C ARG A 203 -14.51 6.18 -14.33
N SER A 204 -14.17 4.89 -14.23
CA SER A 204 -13.87 4.05 -15.41
C SER A 204 -15.06 3.88 -16.37
N PHE A 205 -16.28 4.20 -15.94
CA PHE A 205 -17.49 4.28 -16.77
C PHE A 205 -17.96 5.73 -16.93
N ARG A 206 -17.14 6.60 -17.53
CA ARG A 206 -17.35 8.07 -17.63
C ARG A 206 -18.80 8.51 -17.90
N MET A 207 -19.50 7.86 -18.84
CA MET A 207 -20.89 8.20 -19.18
C MET A 207 -21.91 7.83 -18.10
N LEU A 208 -21.66 6.76 -17.35
CA LEU A 208 -22.52 6.28 -16.27
C LEU A 208 -22.02 6.72 -14.88
N ALA A 209 -20.88 7.42 -14.80
CA ALA A 209 -20.25 7.78 -13.54
C ALA A 209 -21.21 8.51 -12.56
N PRO A 210 -22.06 9.47 -12.99
CA PRO A 210 -23.01 10.12 -12.07
C PRO A 210 -24.01 9.13 -11.48
N LEU A 211 -24.52 8.19 -12.29
CA LEU A 211 -25.46 7.16 -11.85
C LEU A 211 -24.78 6.13 -10.93
N LEU A 212 -23.58 5.67 -11.29
CA LEU A 212 -22.84 4.70 -10.49
C LEU A 212 -22.39 5.27 -9.14
N LYS A 213 -22.10 6.57 -9.06
CA LYS A 213 -21.80 7.26 -7.79
C LYS A 213 -23.00 7.22 -6.82
N VAL A 214 -24.23 7.21 -7.32
CA VAL A 214 -25.45 7.07 -6.48
C VAL A 214 -25.58 5.66 -5.90
N LEU A 215 -24.99 4.65 -6.57
CA LEU A 215 -24.99 3.27 -6.08
C LEU A 215 -23.94 3.00 -5.00
N VAL A 216 -23.03 3.94 -4.74
CA VAL A 216 -22.07 3.82 -3.65
C VAL A 216 -22.82 3.80 -2.32
N PRO A 217 -22.65 2.78 -1.47
CA PRO A 217 -23.33 2.68 -0.18
C PRO A 217 -23.12 3.94 0.66
N ARG A 218 -24.22 4.54 1.15
CA ARG A 218 -24.17 5.78 1.96
C ARG A 218 -23.30 5.63 3.21
N GLU A 219 -23.32 4.47 3.85
CA GLU A 219 -22.47 4.18 5.01
C GLU A 219 -20.97 4.30 4.68
N LEU A 220 -20.54 3.89 3.48
CA LEU A 220 -19.14 4.04 3.07
C LEU A 220 -18.77 5.51 2.87
N LEU A 221 -19.69 6.34 2.35
CA LEU A 221 -19.46 7.77 2.21
C LEU A 221 -19.36 8.48 3.57
N GLU A 222 -20.25 8.15 4.51
CA GLU A 222 -20.23 8.75 5.85
C GLU A 222 -18.98 8.33 6.64
N LYS A 223 -18.57 7.05 6.56
CA LYS A 223 -17.31 6.60 7.17
C LYS A 223 -16.09 7.27 6.52
N GLY A 224 -16.07 7.46 5.20
CA GLY A 224 -15.01 8.22 4.53
C GLY A 224 -14.90 9.67 5.02
N LYS A 225 -16.03 10.36 5.23
CA LYS A 225 -16.03 11.70 5.84
C LYS A 225 -15.50 11.69 7.27
N SER A 226 -15.85 10.67 8.06
CA SER A 226 -15.35 10.50 9.42
C SER A 226 -13.83 10.32 9.45
N HIS A 227 -13.26 9.57 8.50
CA HIS A 227 -11.81 9.46 8.33
C HIS A 227 -11.15 10.83 8.15
N ASN A 228 -11.62 11.61 7.17
CA ASN A 228 -11.04 12.90 6.84
C ASN A 228 -11.19 13.92 7.98
N ALA A 229 -12.33 13.92 8.69
CA ALA A 229 -12.54 14.78 9.84
C ALA A 229 -11.56 14.46 10.97
N PHE A 230 -11.31 13.17 11.23
CA PHE A 230 -10.36 12.74 12.25
C PHE A 230 -8.93 13.17 11.92
N VAL A 231 -8.48 12.96 10.67
CA VAL A 231 -7.14 13.40 10.22
C VAL A 231 -6.99 14.91 10.40
N ARG A 232 -7.99 15.70 9.99
CA ARG A 232 -7.99 17.16 10.14
C ARG A 232 -7.86 17.59 11.59
N ASP A 233 -8.65 17.01 12.51
CA ASP A 233 -8.58 17.30 13.95
C ASP A 233 -7.18 17.00 14.53
N ARG A 234 -6.60 15.84 14.21
CA ARG A 234 -5.28 15.46 14.71
C ARG A 234 -4.16 16.36 14.18
N VAL A 235 -4.18 16.66 12.89
CA VAL A 235 -3.24 17.60 12.29
C VAL A 235 -3.39 18.98 12.93
N ASP A 236 -4.62 19.47 13.12
CA ASP A 236 -4.87 20.78 13.73
C ASP A 236 -4.36 20.85 15.17
N ARG A 237 -4.56 19.81 15.97
CA ARG A 237 -3.97 19.70 17.31
C ARG A 237 -2.45 19.73 17.27
N ARG A 238 -1.83 18.99 16.35
CA ARG A 238 -0.37 18.96 16.17
C ARG A 238 0.18 20.34 15.79
N MET A 239 -0.51 21.07 14.92
CA MET A 239 -0.16 22.45 14.57
C MET A 239 -0.33 23.40 15.76
N ALA A 240 -1.43 23.28 16.50
CA ALA A 240 -1.75 24.14 17.64
C ALA A 240 -0.79 23.98 18.82
N ARG A 241 -0.20 22.78 19.01
CA ARG A 241 0.83 22.55 20.03
C ARG A 241 2.07 23.42 19.80
N GLY A 242 2.44 23.67 18.55
CA GLY A 242 3.56 24.55 18.18
C GLY A 242 4.95 24.13 18.68
N THR A 243 5.07 22.97 19.33
CA THR A 243 6.35 22.46 19.84
C THR A 243 7.06 21.64 18.77
N PRO A 244 8.37 21.84 18.56
CA PRO A 244 9.17 20.97 17.71
C PRO A 244 9.17 19.56 18.26
N ARG A 245 8.93 18.58 17.39
CA ARG A 245 9.01 17.16 17.72
C ARG A 245 9.56 16.44 16.50
N PRO A 246 10.45 15.45 16.64
CA PRO A 246 10.85 14.66 15.49
C PRO A 246 9.71 13.71 15.10
N ASP A 247 8.82 14.19 14.25
CA ASP A 247 7.72 13.45 13.63
C ASP A 247 7.58 13.86 12.15
N PHE A 248 6.68 13.21 11.41
CA PHE A 248 6.42 13.53 10.01
C PHE A 248 5.76 14.88 9.84
N ALA A 249 4.89 15.27 10.79
CA ALA A 249 4.28 16.59 10.79
C ALA A 249 5.34 17.70 10.83
N GLU A 250 6.41 17.54 11.58
CA GLU A 250 7.50 18.52 11.65
C GLU A 250 8.09 18.81 10.28
N SER A 251 8.38 17.77 9.48
CA SER A 251 8.87 17.95 8.10
C SER A 251 7.84 18.64 7.22
N MET A 252 6.55 18.28 7.35
CA MET A 252 5.45 18.87 6.58
C MET A 252 5.14 20.32 6.97
N LEU A 253 5.40 20.71 8.22
CA LEU A 253 5.15 22.05 8.77
C LEU A 253 6.31 23.03 8.53
N ARG A 254 7.44 22.57 8.00
CA ARG A 254 8.59 23.43 7.70
C ARG A 254 8.20 24.52 6.71
N LYS A 255 8.55 25.76 7.07
CA LYS A 255 8.44 26.92 6.18
C LYS A 255 9.66 26.92 5.26
N GLY A 256 9.44 26.64 3.98
CA GLY A 256 10.44 26.67 2.91
C GLY A 256 10.01 27.55 1.75
N ALA A 257 10.77 27.51 0.64
CA ALA A 257 10.41 28.23 -0.59
C ALA A 257 9.10 27.73 -1.21
N GLU A 258 8.82 26.43 -1.08
CA GLU A 258 7.61 25.78 -1.58
C GLU A 258 6.94 24.97 -0.44
N PRO A 259 6.31 25.64 0.55
CA PRO A 259 5.72 24.95 1.68
C PRO A 259 4.48 24.13 1.25
N LEU A 260 4.12 23.14 2.06
CA LEU A 260 2.84 22.46 1.88
C LEU A 260 1.70 23.38 2.32
N SER A 261 0.61 23.37 1.55
CA SER A 261 -0.66 23.94 1.98
C SER A 261 -1.27 23.11 3.10
N ARG A 262 -2.22 23.69 3.84
CA ARG A 262 -2.88 22.98 4.93
C ARG A 262 -3.61 21.72 4.46
N ASP A 263 -4.28 21.79 3.31
CA ASP A 263 -4.96 20.63 2.73
C ASP A 263 -3.96 19.56 2.26
N GLU A 264 -2.79 19.95 1.72
CA GLU A 264 -1.71 19.01 1.40
C GLU A 264 -1.19 18.28 2.65
N ILE A 265 -1.06 18.98 3.77
CA ILE A 265 -0.67 18.37 5.05
C ILE A 265 -1.74 17.37 5.50
N TYR A 266 -3.04 17.71 5.38
CA TYR A 266 -4.11 16.78 5.73
C TYR A 266 -4.07 15.50 4.90
N GLU A 267 -4.03 15.62 3.57
CA GLU A 267 -4.05 14.46 2.67
C GLU A 267 -2.79 13.58 2.83
N ASN A 268 -1.60 14.19 2.96
CA ASN A 268 -0.37 13.43 3.18
C ASN A 268 -0.35 12.77 4.57
N SER A 269 -0.88 13.43 5.61
CA SER A 269 -0.95 12.83 6.95
C SER A 269 -1.93 11.65 7.00
N GLY A 270 -3.11 11.80 6.38
CA GLY A 270 -4.08 10.71 6.27
C GLY A 270 -3.49 9.52 5.51
N LEU A 271 -2.79 9.79 4.41
CA LEU A 271 -2.10 8.78 3.64
C LEU A 271 -1.00 8.05 4.45
N LEU A 272 -0.16 8.79 5.17
CA LEU A 272 0.93 8.20 5.97
C LEU A 272 0.40 7.23 7.03
N VAL A 273 -0.71 7.55 7.68
CA VAL A 273 -1.32 6.66 8.66
C VAL A 273 -1.88 5.40 8.01
N VAL A 274 -2.66 5.53 6.93
CA VAL A 274 -3.21 4.37 6.20
C VAL A 274 -2.09 3.48 5.68
N ALA A 275 -1.03 4.07 5.11
CA ALA A 275 0.08 3.33 4.55
C ALA A 275 0.92 2.66 5.64
N GLY A 276 1.22 3.34 6.75
CA GLY A 276 2.15 2.85 7.77
C GLY A 276 1.55 1.86 8.77
N SER A 277 0.23 1.89 9.01
CA SER A 277 -0.41 0.97 9.96
C SER A 277 -0.68 -0.41 9.36
N GLU A 278 -1.62 -0.48 8.41
CA GLU A 278 -2.22 -1.74 7.96
C GLU A 278 -1.24 -2.57 7.14
N THR A 279 -0.36 -1.94 6.34
CA THR A 279 0.57 -2.68 5.48
C THR A 279 1.63 -3.41 6.31
N THR A 280 2.19 -2.74 7.31
CA THR A 280 3.17 -3.30 8.24
C THR A 280 2.55 -4.42 9.05
N ALA A 281 1.35 -4.21 9.60
CA ALA A 281 0.64 -5.23 10.36
C ALA A 281 0.30 -6.46 9.52
N THR A 282 -0.12 -6.26 8.26
CA THR A 282 -0.40 -7.34 7.32
C THR A 282 0.87 -8.14 6.99
N ALA A 283 2.00 -7.47 6.76
CA ALA A 283 3.28 -8.12 6.49
C ALA A 283 3.75 -8.97 7.68
N LEU A 284 3.71 -8.42 8.90
CA LEU A 284 4.09 -9.12 10.13
C LEU A 284 3.14 -10.28 10.45
N SER A 285 1.84 -10.12 10.19
CA SER A 285 0.86 -11.19 10.32
C SER A 285 1.16 -12.35 9.36
N GLY A 286 1.45 -12.04 8.10
CA GLY A 286 1.85 -13.03 7.10
C GLY A 286 3.14 -13.75 7.48
N ALA A 287 4.17 -13.02 7.91
CA ALA A 287 5.43 -13.58 8.37
C ALA A 287 5.24 -14.53 9.56
N THR A 288 4.44 -14.11 10.55
CA THR A 288 4.15 -14.92 11.75
C THR A 288 3.40 -16.19 11.38
N TYR A 289 2.39 -16.11 10.50
CA TYR A 289 1.66 -17.27 10.00
C TYR A 289 2.58 -18.26 9.25
N LEU A 290 3.44 -17.76 8.35
CA LEU A 290 4.38 -18.58 7.60
C LEU A 290 5.39 -19.26 8.51
N LEU A 291 5.93 -18.55 9.51
CA LEU A 291 6.83 -19.15 10.50
C LEU A 291 6.14 -20.20 11.37
N ALA A 292 4.92 -19.92 11.85
CA ALA A 292 4.16 -20.86 12.66
C ALA A 292 3.78 -22.15 11.91
N THR A 293 3.69 -22.08 10.58
CA THR A 293 3.37 -23.23 9.71
C THR A 293 4.60 -23.92 9.12
N ASN A 294 5.81 -23.37 9.31
CA ASN A 294 7.08 -23.91 8.80
C ASN A 294 8.10 -23.98 9.94
N SER A 295 8.06 -25.06 10.72
CA SER A 295 8.84 -25.23 11.95
C SER A 295 10.35 -25.14 11.76
N ASP A 296 10.88 -25.58 10.61
CA ASP A 296 12.33 -25.52 10.33
C ASP A 296 12.79 -24.07 10.13
N ALA A 297 11.99 -23.27 9.42
CA ALA A 297 12.28 -21.85 9.22
C ALA A 297 12.18 -21.09 10.55
N LEU A 298 11.17 -21.38 11.37
CA LEU A 298 11.06 -20.81 12.71
C LEU A 298 12.24 -21.19 13.61
N ALA A 299 12.66 -22.45 13.60
CA ALA A 299 13.81 -22.91 14.38
C ALA A 299 15.08 -22.16 13.97
N ARG A 300 15.36 -22.06 12.68
CA ARG A 300 16.53 -21.35 12.16
C ARG A 300 16.51 -19.86 12.48
N LEU A 301 15.36 -19.19 12.35
CA LEU A 301 15.23 -17.77 12.71
C LEU A 301 15.44 -17.55 14.21
N LYS A 302 14.86 -18.43 15.03
CA LYS A 302 15.03 -18.39 16.49
C LYS A 302 16.50 -18.57 16.87
N ASP A 303 17.22 -19.47 16.21
CA ASP A 303 18.64 -19.71 16.47
C ASP A 303 19.50 -18.51 16.05
N GLU A 304 19.21 -17.88 14.91
CA GLU A 304 19.90 -16.65 14.48
C GLU A 304 19.67 -15.50 15.50
N VAL A 305 18.42 -15.24 15.86
CA VAL A 305 18.08 -14.13 16.78
C VAL A 305 18.66 -14.38 18.18
N ARG A 306 18.44 -15.58 18.76
CA ARG A 306 18.91 -15.90 20.12
C ARG A 306 20.42 -16.11 20.21
N GLY A 307 21.07 -16.45 19.10
CA GLY A 307 22.53 -16.55 19.03
C GLY A 307 23.23 -15.20 18.82
N SER A 308 22.49 -14.16 18.40
CA SER A 308 23.06 -12.85 18.07
C SER A 308 23.03 -11.83 19.21
N PHE A 309 22.19 -12.05 20.24
CA PHE A 309 21.99 -11.11 21.34
C PHE A 309 22.04 -11.81 22.70
N ALA A 310 22.69 -11.18 23.67
CA ALA A 310 22.75 -11.64 25.05
C ALA A 310 21.55 -11.17 25.89
N SER A 311 20.97 -10.03 25.54
CA SER A 311 19.79 -9.46 26.19
C SER A 311 18.89 -8.71 25.20
N GLU A 312 17.65 -8.41 25.62
CA GLU A 312 16.69 -7.67 24.79
C GLU A 312 17.13 -6.23 24.53
N ASP A 313 17.86 -5.60 25.46
CA ASP A 313 18.36 -4.23 25.34
C ASP A 313 19.41 -4.05 24.22
N GLU A 314 19.99 -5.15 23.71
CA GLU A 314 20.90 -5.13 22.57
C GLU A 314 20.16 -5.04 21.21
N ILE A 315 18.84 -5.20 21.21
CA ILE A 315 18.01 -5.24 20.00
C ILE A 315 17.58 -3.82 19.65
N ASP A 316 18.07 -3.34 18.51
CA ASP A 316 17.81 -2.02 17.95
C ASP A 316 17.72 -2.07 16.41
N PHE A 317 17.55 -0.92 15.75
CA PHE A 317 17.39 -0.91 14.28
C PHE A 317 18.66 -1.35 13.54
N LEU A 318 19.85 -1.05 14.07
CA LEU A 318 21.12 -1.33 13.40
C LEU A 318 21.55 -2.78 13.60
N SER A 319 21.32 -3.31 14.79
CA SER A 319 21.65 -4.67 15.16
C SER A 319 20.80 -5.68 14.40
N THR A 320 19.49 -5.44 14.28
CA THR A 320 18.57 -6.28 13.50
C THR A 320 18.82 -6.23 12.00
N ALA A 321 19.33 -5.11 11.46
CA ALA A 321 19.70 -4.99 10.05
C ALA A 321 20.85 -5.93 9.63
N ARG A 322 21.60 -6.50 10.59
CA ARG A 322 22.69 -7.45 10.33
C ARG A 322 22.22 -8.91 10.27
N LEU A 323 20.96 -9.19 10.63
CA LEU A 323 20.40 -10.53 10.67
C LEU A 323 19.95 -10.97 9.28
N GLY A 324 20.84 -11.70 8.60
CA GLY A 324 20.64 -12.08 7.20
C GLY A 324 19.44 -12.99 6.99
N TYR A 325 19.18 -13.93 7.90
CA TYR A 325 18.05 -14.85 7.77
C TYR A 325 16.72 -14.18 8.17
N LEU A 326 16.69 -13.30 9.17
CA LEU A 326 15.54 -12.44 9.43
C LEU A 326 15.14 -11.63 8.19
N HIS A 327 16.10 -11.02 7.50
CA HIS A 327 15.82 -10.28 6.28
C HIS A 327 15.25 -11.20 5.18
N ALA A 328 15.82 -12.39 5.00
CA ALA A 328 15.28 -13.39 4.07
C ALA A 328 13.84 -13.83 4.41
N VAL A 329 13.51 -13.98 5.70
CA VAL A 329 12.14 -14.29 6.15
C VAL A 329 11.18 -13.17 5.79
N LEU A 330 11.56 -11.90 5.99
CA LEU A 330 10.73 -10.75 5.66
C LEU A 330 10.51 -10.63 4.14
N GLU A 331 11.57 -10.76 3.35
CA GLU A 331 11.49 -10.76 1.87
C GLU A 331 10.61 -11.89 1.35
N GLU A 332 10.77 -13.11 1.86
CA GLU A 332 9.95 -14.26 1.46
C GLU A 332 8.48 -14.09 1.88
N SER A 333 8.25 -13.50 3.05
CA SER A 333 6.90 -13.18 3.52
C SER A 333 6.22 -12.16 2.61
N LEU A 334 6.92 -11.10 2.19
CA LEU A 334 6.40 -10.11 1.24
C LEU A 334 6.20 -10.69 -0.15
N ARG A 335 7.03 -11.64 -0.59
CA ARG A 335 6.88 -12.34 -1.88
C ARG A 335 5.62 -13.19 -1.93
N VAL A 336 5.30 -13.91 -0.84
CA VAL A 336 4.16 -14.83 -0.77
C VAL A 336 2.87 -14.12 -0.34
N TYR A 337 3.00 -13.15 0.57
CA TYR A 337 1.89 -12.45 1.23
C TYR A 337 2.09 -10.92 1.14
N PRO A 338 2.06 -10.33 -0.08
CA PRO A 338 2.23 -8.89 -0.24
C PRO A 338 1.02 -8.14 0.32
N PRO A 339 1.21 -7.13 1.22
CA PRO A 339 0.11 -6.36 1.78
C PRO A 339 -0.74 -5.61 0.76
N VAL A 340 -0.14 -5.24 -0.38
CA VAL A 340 -0.82 -4.59 -1.49
C VAL A 340 -0.77 -5.52 -2.72
N PRO A 341 -1.73 -6.45 -2.84
CA PRO A 341 -1.72 -7.47 -3.90
C PRO A 341 -2.21 -6.95 -5.27
N ALA A 342 -2.52 -5.66 -5.38
CA ALA A 342 -2.99 -5.01 -6.60
C ALA A 342 -1.96 -3.98 -7.07
N ALA A 343 -1.57 -4.02 -8.34
CA ALA A 343 -0.71 -3.00 -8.91
C ALA A 343 -1.50 -1.73 -9.25
N VAL A 344 -0.88 -0.58 -8.99
CA VAL A 344 -1.38 0.73 -9.43
C VAL A 344 -1.16 0.84 -10.96
N PRO A 345 -2.22 0.97 -11.77
CA PRO A 345 -2.08 1.05 -13.22
C PRO A 345 -1.32 2.30 -13.66
N ARG A 346 -0.49 2.11 -14.68
CA ARG A 346 0.16 3.19 -15.44
C ARG A 346 -0.41 3.24 -16.85
N ARG A 347 -0.56 4.43 -17.40
CA ARG A 347 -1.05 4.63 -18.76
C ARG A 347 0.10 5.00 -19.68
N THR A 348 0.19 4.32 -20.82
CA THR A 348 1.16 4.67 -21.86
C THR A 348 0.89 6.08 -22.39
N PRO A 349 1.95 6.85 -22.74
CA PRO A 349 1.78 8.18 -23.33
C PRO A 349 1.02 8.11 -24.66
N PRO A 350 0.49 9.23 -25.20
CA PRO A 350 -0.27 9.22 -26.45
C PRO A 350 0.48 8.58 -27.63
N GLY A 351 1.81 8.70 -27.66
CA GLY A 351 2.66 8.06 -28.67
C GLY A 351 2.79 6.53 -28.52
N GLY A 352 2.41 5.96 -27.38
CA GLY A 352 2.68 4.56 -27.03
C GLY A 352 4.03 4.37 -26.37
N SER A 353 4.32 3.14 -25.96
CA SER A 353 5.62 2.83 -25.35
C SER A 353 6.06 1.40 -25.54
N LYS A 354 7.38 1.17 -25.46
CA LYS A 354 7.97 -0.16 -25.54
C LYS A 354 7.97 -0.82 -24.17
N ILE A 355 7.37 -2.01 -24.08
CA ILE A 355 7.29 -2.84 -22.87
C ILE A 355 7.59 -4.30 -23.25
N LEU A 356 8.55 -4.94 -22.61
CA LEU A 356 9.05 -6.29 -22.89
C LEU A 356 9.41 -6.50 -24.36
N GLY A 357 10.11 -5.54 -24.97
CA GLY A 357 10.45 -5.60 -26.38
C GLY A 357 9.30 -5.26 -27.35
N GLN A 358 8.06 -5.16 -26.87
CA GLN A 358 6.87 -4.96 -27.70
C GLN A 358 6.38 -3.52 -27.69
N TRP A 359 5.91 -3.04 -28.84
CA TRP A 359 5.24 -1.74 -28.91
C TRP A 359 3.80 -1.82 -28.41
N ILE A 360 3.54 -1.09 -27.33
CA ILE A 360 2.21 -0.90 -26.74
C ILE A 360 1.64 0.44 -27.25
N PRO A 361 0.44 0.45 -27.84
CA PRO A 361 -0.20 1.68 -28.30
C PRO A 361 -0.39 2.71 -27.18
N GLY A 362 -0.62 3.97 -27.56
CA GLY A 362 -0.87 5.04 -26.60
C GLY A 362 -2.22 4.92 -25.88
N ASN A 363 -2.30 5.53 -24.70
CA ASN A 363 -3.48 5.52 -23.83
C ASN A 363 -3.94 4.12 -23.40
N VAL A 364 -3.00 3.18 -23.28
CA VAL A 364 -3.23 1.82 -22.79
C VAL A 364 -2.81 1.76 -21.33
N SER A 365 -3.71 1.25 -20.49
CA SER A 365 -3.44 0.96 -19.09
C SER A 365 -2.62 -0.33 -18.95
N ALA A 366 -1.59 -0.30 -18.12
CA ALA A 366 -0.66 -1.39 -17.88
C ALA A 366 -0.48 -1.60 -16.37
N ILE A 367 -0.67 -2.84 -15.94
CA ILE A 367 -0.43 -3.27 -14.55
C ILE A 367 0.60 -4.42 -14.53
N CYS A 368 1.38 -4.51 -13.45
CA CYS A 368 2.20 -5.69 -13.18
C CYS A 368 1.48 -6.61 -12.19
N CYS A 369 1.31 -7.88 -12.51
CA CYS A 369 0.84 -8.86 -11.53
C CYS A 369 1.95 -9.06 -10.48
N PRO A 370 1.71 -8.80 -9.18
CA PRO A 370 2.75 -8.91 -8.15
C PRO A 370 3.09 -10.36 -7.79
N PHE A 371 2.24 -11.32 -8.19
CA PHE A 371 2.45 -12.73 -7.90
C PHE A 371 3.22 -13.38 -9.05
N PRO A 372 4.40 -13.97 -8.81
CA PRO A 372 5.13 -14.68 -9.86
C PRO A 372 4.38 -15.95 -10.28
N LEU A 373 4.49 -16.34 -11.56
CA LEU A 373 4.22 -17.73 -11.94
C LEU A 373 5.33 -18.60 -11.36
N PRO A 374 5.05 -19.84 -10.95
CA PRO A 374 6.13 -20.80 -10.73
C PRO A 374 6.94 -20.88 -12.03
N SER A 375 8.27 -20.74 -11.91
CA SER A 375 9.18 -21.00 -13.02
C SER A 375 8.92 -22.40 -13.56
N ALA A 376 8.64 -22.50 -14.85
CA ALA A 376 8.41 -23.76 -15.56
C ALA A 376 9.66 -24.66 -15.53
#